data_AF-A0A966S9A5-F1
#
_entry.id   AF-A0A966S9A5-F1
#
_cell.length_a   1.000
_cell.length_b   1.000
_cell.length_c   1.000
_cell.angle_alpha   90.00
_cell.angle_beta   90.00
_cell.angle_gamma   90.00
#
_symmetry.space_group_name_H-M   'P 1'
#
loop_
_entity.id
_entity.type
_entity.pdbx_description
1 polymer ?
#
loop_
_entity_poly.entity_id
_entity_poly.type
_entity_poly.pdbx_seq_one_letter_code
_entity_poly.pdbx_strand_id
1 'polypeptide(L)'
;MKKPTLGFWQIWNMCFGFMGIQFGFALQNANVSRIFQSLGAAVDELPLLWLAAPVTGLIVQPIIGYWSDRTWNRLGRRRPYFLYGALLASAALVVMPN
;
A
#
# COMPACT_ATOMS: atom_id res chain seq x y z
N MET A 1 18.38 -11.40 -21.67
CA MET A 1 18.10 -11.83 -20.27
C MET A 1 17.00 -12.87 -20.29
N LYS A 2 17.26 -14.12 -19.90
CA LYS A 2 16.21 -15.16 -19.78
C LYS A 2 15.35 -14.81 -18.55
N LYS A 3 14.06 -14.56 -18.75
CA LYS A 3 13.11 -14.36 -17.63
C LYS A 3 13.00 -15.69 -16.87
N PRO A 4 13.16 -15.71 -15.54
CA PRO A 4 13.01 -16.94 -14.77
C PRO A 4 11.57 -17.45 -14.90
N THR A 5 11.41 -18.74 -15.21
CA THR A 5 10.11 -19.41 -15.20
C THR A 5 9.70 -19.66 -13.76
N LEU A 6 8.58 -19.07 -13.33
CA LEU A 6 8.07 -19.24 -11.96
C LEU A 6 7.34 -20.58 -11.84
N GLY A 7 7.61 -21.32 -10.76
CA GLY A 7 6.88 -22.55 -10.46
C GLY A 7 5.45 -22.29 -9.97
N PHE A 8 4.60 -23.31 -10.01
CA PHE A 8 3.19 -23.23 -9.57
C PHE A 8 3.04 -22.61 -8.17
N TRP A 9 3.82 -23.08 -7.18
CA TRP A 9 3.79 -22.56 -5.81
C TRP A 9 4.27 -21.11 -5.67
N GLN A 10 5.14 -20.63 -6.58
CA GLN A 10 5.56 -19.23 -6.58
C GLN A 10 4.44 -18.33 -7.12
N ILE A 11 3.74 -18.78 -8.17
CA ILE A 11 2.58 -18.09 -8.72
C ILE A 11 1.46 -18.05 -7.68
N TRP A 12 1.16 -19.19 -7.03
CA TRP A 12 0.17 -19.26 -5.97
C TRP A 12 0.45 -18.28 -4.83
N ASN A 13 1.67 -18.26 -4.29
CA ASN A 13 2.05 -17.33 -3.22
C ASN A 13 1.93 -15.86 -3.64
N MET A 14 2.28 -15.54 -4.89
CA MET A 14 2.11 -14.19 -5.43
C MET A 14 0.64 -13.80 -5.54
N CYS A 15 -0.21 -14.69 -6.06
CA CYS A 15 -1.64 -14.48 -6.17
C CYS A 15 -2.32 -14.33 -4.80
N PHE A 16 -1.95 -15.17 -3.84
CA PHE A 16 -2.48 -15.11 -2.48
C PHE A 16 -2.07 -13.81 -1.77
N GLY A 17 -0.80 -13.39 -1.91
CA GLY A 17 -0.34 -12.11 -1.41
C GLY A 17 -1.09 -10.93 -2.04
N PHE A 18 -1.30 -10.97 -3.36
CA PHE A 18 -2.07 -9.94 -4.06
C PHE A 18 -3.54 -9.91 -3.61
N MET A 19 -4.17 -11.07 -3.42
CA MET A 19 -5.52 -11.18 -2.89
C MET A 19 -5.66 -10.49 -1.53
N GLY A 20 -4.70 -10.67 -0.62
CA GLY A 20 -4.69 -10.00 0.68
C GLY A 20 -4.65 -8.47 0.57
N ILE A 21 -3.84 -7.94 -0.35
CA ILE A 21 -3.77 -6.49 -0.62
C ILE A 21 -5.13 -5.98 -1.12
N GLN A 22 -5.77 -6.71 -2.04
CA GLN A 22 -7.09 -6.32 -2.57
C GLN A 22 -8.18 -6.32 -1.49
N PHE A 23 -8.17 -7.30 -0.59
CA PHE A 23 -9.08 -7.32 0.57
C PHE A 23 -8.86 -6.10 1.48
N GLY A 24 -7.61 -5.76 1.79
CA GLY A 24 -7.28 -4.58 2.58
C GLY A 24 -7.77 -3.29 1.93
N PHE A 25 -7.54 -3.14 0.62
CA PHE A 25 -8.04 -2.01 -0.15
C PHE A 25 -9.57 -1.92 -0.14
N ALA A 26 -10.27 -3.04 -0.32
CA ALA A 26 -11.73 -3.07 -0.31
C ALA A 26 -12.29 -2.66 1.07
N LEU A 27 -11.71 -3.17 2.15
CA LEU A 27 -12.09 -2.80 3.52
C LEU A 27 -11.82 -1.33 3.81
N GLN A 28 -10.67 -0.81 3.36
CA GLN A 28 -10.37 0.62 3.47
C GLN A 28 -11.40 1.44 2.69
N ASN A 29 -11.68 1.12 1.42
CA ASN A 29 -12.61 1.84 0.57
C ASN A 29 -14.04 1.89 1.16
N ALA A 30 -14.48 0.78 1.77
CA ALA A 30 -15.82 0.68 2.37
C ALA A 30 -15.96 1.42 3.71
N ASN A 31 -14.86 1.62 4.44
CA ASN A 31 -14.90 2.19 5.79
C ASN A 31 -14.22 3.56 5.92
N VAL A 32 -13.49 4.04 4.91
CA VAL A 32 -12.74 5.31 5.00
C VAL A 32 -13.66 6.49 5.31
N SER A 33 -14.85 6.54 4.70
CA SER A 33 -15.80 7.64 4.95
C SER A 33 -16.34 7.60 6.38
N ARG A 34 -16.53 6.40 6.97
CA ARG A 34 -16.94 6.27 8.38
C ARG A 34 -15.83 6.67 9.33
N ILE A 35 -14.59 6.28 9.04
CA ILE A 35 -13.41 6.64 9.82
C ILE A 35 -13.21 8.16 9.84
N PHE A 36 -13.34 8.82 8.69
CA PHE A 36 -13.20 10.27 8.63
C PHE A 36 -14.31 11.00 9.40
N GLN A 37 -15.55 10.50 9.31
CA GLN A 37 -16.67 11.04 10.09
C GLN A 37 -16.48 10.83 11.61
N SER A 38 -15.98 9.67 12.05
CA SER A 38 -15.73 9.42 13.48
C SER A 38 -14.59 10.28 14.04
N LEU A 39 -13.66 10.71 13.20
CA LEU A 39 -12.58 11.64 13.54
C LEU A 39 -13.03 13.12 13.55
N GLY A 40 -14.31 13.39 13.28
CA GLY A 40 -14.89 14.74 13.32
C GLY A 40 -14.92 15.48 11.98
N ALA A 41 -14.59 14.83 10.87
CA ALA A 41 -14.68 15.46 9.54
C ALA A 41 -16.15 15.63 9.12
N ALA A 42 -16.47 16.83 8.62
CA ALA A 42 -17.79 17.12 8.09
C ALA A 42 -17.99 16.43 6.72
N VAL A 43 -19.24 16.12 6.36
CA VAL A 43 -19.55 15.32 5.14
C VAL A 43 -19.08 16.01 3.86
N ASP A 44 -19.05 17.34 3.87
CA ASP A 44 -18.56 18.23 2.82
C ASP A 44 -17.02 18.22 2.67
N GLU A 45 -16.27 17.81 3.69
CA GLU A 45 -14.81 17.67 3.63
C GLU A 45 -14.37 16.30 3.10
N LEU A 46 -15.27 15.30 3.08
CA LEU A 46 -14.97 13.94 2.63
C LEU A 46 -14.34 13.90 1.22
N PRO A 47 -14.87 14.60 0.19
CA PRO A 47 -14.27 14.59 -1.14
C PRO A 47 -12.82 15.08 -1.16
N LEU A 48 -12.49 16.08 -0.33
CA LEU A 48 -11.13 16.61 -0.21
C LEU A 48 -10.20 15.59 0.48
N LEU A 49 -10.68 14.92 1.53
CA LEU A 49 -9.93 13.86 2.22
C LEU A 49 -9.67 12.65 1.30
N TRP A 50 -10.64 12.30 0.45
CA TRP A 50 -10.46 11.26 -0.58
C TRP A 50 -9.42 11.63 -1.63
N LEU A 51 -9.21 12.92 -1.89
CA LEU A 51 -8.18 13.44 -2.79
C LEU A 51 -6.76 13.27 -2.23
N ALA A 52 -6.60 13.15 -0.91
CA ALA A 52 -5.30 12.94 -0.28
C ALA A 52 -4.64 11.62 -0.73
N ALA A 53 -5.42 10.56 -0.95
CA ALA A 53 -4.92 9.27 -1.39
C ALA A 53 -4.26 9.31 -2.79
N PRO A 54 -4.93 9.79 -3.87
CA PRO A 54 -4.31 9.90 -5.19
C PRO A 54 -3.18 10.94 -5.23
N VAL A 55 -3.27 12.05 -4.50
CA VAL A 55 -2.19 13.06 -4.43
C VAL A 55 -0.93 12.46 -3.81
N THR A 56 -1.08 11.76 -2.68
CA THR A 56 0.03 11.05 -2.04
C THR A 56 0.60 9.99 -2.99
N GLY A 57 -0.26 9.24 -3.68
CA GLY A 57 0.14 8.26 -4.69
C GLY A 57 0.97 8.88 -5.83
N LEU A 58 0.56 10.04 -6.34
CA LEU A 58 1.25 10.74 -7.42
C LEU A 58 2.67 11.16 -7.04
N ILE A 59 2.90 11.56 -5.79
CA ILE A 59 4.19 12.01 -5.30
C ILE A 59 5.06 10.83 -4.87
N VAL A 60 4.49 9.89 -4.11
CA VAL A 60 5.25 8.78 -3.51
C VAL A 60 5.67 7.75 -4.55
N GLN A 61 4.82 7.43 -5.54
CA GLN A 61 5.14 6.46 -6.59
C GLN A 61 6.43 6.76 -7.36
N PRO A 62 6.65 7.97 -7.94
CA PRO A 62 7.87 8.27 -8.68
C PRO A 62 9.11 8.32 -7.78
N ILE A 63 9.00 8.81 -6.55
CA ILE A 63 10.11 8.84 -5.58
C ILE A 63 10.55 7.41 -5.25
N ILE A 64 9.61 6.56 -4.85
CA ILE A 64 9.89 5.16 -4.54
C ILE A 64 10.38 4.42 -5.80
N GLY A 65 9.83 4.70 -6.97
CA GLY A 65 10.29 4.12 -8.24
C GLY A 65 11.75 4.47 -8.52
N TYR A 66 12.11 5.75 -8.41
CA TYR A 66 13.48 6.23 -8.63
C TYR A 66 14.48 5.63 -7.63
N TRP A 67 14.12 5.57 -6.34
CA TRP A 67 14.97 4.98 -5.31
C TRP A 67 15.04 3.46 -5.40
N SER A 68 13.93 2.80 -5.74
CA SER A 68 13.88 1.35 -5.95
C SER A 68 14.80 0.96 -7.09
N ASP A 69 14.83 1.73 -8.17
CA ASP A 69 15.67 1.42 -9.33
C ASP A 69 17.17 1.48 -9.04
N ARG A 70 17.61 2.28 -8.04
CA ARG A 70 19.00 2.38 -7.61
C ARG A 70 19.42 1.39 -6.51
N THR A 71 18.48 0.69 -5.90
CA THR A 71 18.78 -0.10 -4.70
C THR A 71 18.84 -1.59 -5.04
N TRP A 72 20.05 -2.18 -4.94
CA TRP A 72 20.26 -3.61 -5.16
C TRP A 72 20.89 -4.26 -3.93
N ASN A 73 20.05 -4.79 -3.05
CA ASN A 73 20.47 -5.48 -1.83
C ASN A 73 20.12 -6.98 -1.88
N ARG A 74 20.47 -7.74 -0.82
CA ARG A 74 20.19 -9.20 -0.73
C ARG A 74 18.70 -9.57 -0.85
N LEU A 75 17.78 -8.64 -0.58
CA LEU A 75 16.33 -8.83 -0.70
C LEU A 75 15.81 -8.48 -2.12
N GLY A 76 16.66 -7.97 -3.00
CA GLY A 76 16.32 -7.55 -4.36
C GLY A 76 15.84 -6.10 -4.46
N ARG A 77 15.41 -5.70 -5.66
CA ARG A 77 15.16 -4.29 -6.01
C ARG A 77 13.89 -3.66 -5.39
N ARG A 78 12.80 -4.43 -5.32
CA ARG A 78 11.45 -3.91 -4.99
C ARG A 78 10.89 -4.39 -3.64
N ARG A 79 11.37 -5.53 -3.14
CA ARG A 79 10.92 -6.14 -1.87
C ARG A 79 11.25 -5.32 -0.61
N PRO A 80 12.40 -4.60 -0.50
CA PRO A 80 12.71 -3.79 0.67
C PRO A 80 11.67 -2.70 0.90
N TYR A 81 11.33 -1.94 -0.15
CA TYR A 81 10.36 -0.85 -0.09
C TYR A 81 8.96 -1.34 0.30
N PHE A 82 8.55 -2.50 -0.22
CA PHE A 82 7.29 -3.13 0.16
C PHE A 82 7.27 -3.54 1.64
N LEU A 83 8.37 -4.13 2.14
CA LEU A 83 8.48 -4.54 3.55
C LEU A 83 8.45 -3.35 4.51
N TYR A 84 9.23 -2.29 4.23
CA TYR A 84 9.21 -1.09 5.06
C TYR A 84 7.84 -0.41 5.02
N GLY A 85 7.21 -0.32 3.85
CA GLY A 85 5.86 0.22 3.71
C GLY A 85 4.83 -0.59 4.51
N ALA A 86 4.89 -1.93 4.45
CA ALA A 86 4.01 -2.79 5.22
C ALA A 86 4.20 -2.63 6.74
N LEU A 87 5.46 -2.60 7.21
CA LEU A 87 5.77 -2.37 8.62
C LEU A 87 5.26 -1.02 9.13
N LEU A 88 5.51 0.05 8.37
CA LEU A 88 5.05 1.40 8.73
C LEU A 88 3.53 1.49 8.72
N ALA A 89 2.86 0.89 7.73
CA ALA A 89 1.40 0.86 7.67
C ALA A 89 0.81 0.08 8.85
N SER A 90 1.37 -1.08 9.19
CA SER A 90 0.95 -1.85 10.37
C SER A 90 1.16 -1.07 11.66
N ALA A 91 2.29 -0.38 11.83
CA ALA A 91 2.55 0.46 13.00
C ALA A 91 1.56 1.63 13.09
N ALA A 92 1.27 2.31 11.96
CA ALA A 92 0.31 3.41 11.90
C ALA A 92 -1.11 2.95 12.30
N LEU A 93 -1.52 1.75 11.88
CA LEU A 93 -2.81 1.17 12.27
C LEU A 93 -2.90 0.87 13.77
N VAL A 94 -1.80 0.47 14.41
CA VAL A 94 -1.75 0.24 15.87
C VAL A 94 -1.83 1.56 16.64
N VAL A 95 -1.23 2.63 16.12
CA VAL A 95 -1.24 3.96 16.75
C VAL A 95 -2.54 4.73 16.48
N MET A 96 -3.31 4.33 15.45
CA MET A 96 -4.57 4.98 15.11
C MET A 96 -5.53 4.95 16.31
N PRO A 97 -5.90 6.11 16.86
CA PRO A 97 -6.80 6.17 18.02
C PRO A 97 -8.21 5.70 17.60
N ASN A 98 -8.82 4.89 18.47
CA ASN A 98 -10.23 4.45 18.35
C ASN A 98 -11.18 5.59 18.67
#